data_AF-A0A2T7KQT0-F1
#
_entry.id   AF-A0A2T7KQT0-F1
#
_cell.length_a   1.000
_cell.length_b   1.000
_cell.length_c   1.000
_cell.angle_alpha   90.00
_cell.angle_beta   90.00
_cell.angle_gamma   90.00
#
_symmetry.space_group_name_H-M   'P 1'
#
loop_
_entity.id
_entity.type
_entity.pdbx_description
1 polymer ?
#
loop_
_entity_poly.entity_id
_entity_poly.type
_entity_poly.pdbx_seq_one_letter_code
_entity_poly.pdbx_strand_id
1 'polypeptide(L)'
;MKKPTHRIAWACAIVAQALALTLSAPAPAGAEPVPAGTKPVLAGAEPSAVEADRATAPAVGRVTVRAGWELARIREYARGDSEIKGEIKPGESWPCSGGCGTVAGGHIHACGVSSDRWYAISYYGYVRYVSATCGTTV
;
A
#
# COMPACT_ATOMS: atom_id res chain seq x y z
N MET A 1 -1.66 -56.82 12.98
CA MET A 1 -1.21 -56.84 11.57
C MET A 1 -0.34 -55.61 11.31
N LYS A 2 0.72 -55.80 10.51
CA LYS A 2 1.89 -54.93 10.34
C LYS A 2 1.57 -53.67 9.50
N LYS A 3 2.18 -52.52 9.84
CA LYS A 3 2.15 -51.24 9.09
C LYS A 3 2.99 -51.34 7.79
N PRO A 4 2.74 -50.49 6.78
CA PRO A 4 3.69 -49.38 6.51
C PRO A 4 2.99 -48.08 6.05
N THR A 5 3.30 -46.90 6.58
CA THR A 5 4.42 -45.97 6.24
C THR A 5 4.46 -45.55 4.77
N HIS A 6 3.88 -44.40 4.43
CA HIS A 6 4.28 -43.61 3.26
C HIS A 6 4.66 -42.19 3.71
N ARG A 7 5.97 -42.01 3.95
CA ARG A 7 6.61 -40.71 4.09
C ARG A 7 6.79 -40.14 2.69
N ILE A 8 6.03 -39.09 2.37
CA ILE A 8 6.18 -38.36 1.12
C ILE A 8 7.34 -37.37 1.33
N ALA A 9 8.52 -37.78 0.89
CA ALA A 9 9.68 -36.93 0.69
C ALA A 9 9.49 -36.19 -0.64
N TRP A 10 9.37 -34.87 -0.61
CA TRP A 10 9.48 -34.04 -1.81
C TRP A 10 10.77 -33.24 -1.72
N ALA A 11 11.79 -33.79 -2.39
CA ALA A 11 13.00 -33.09 -2.74
C ALA A 11 12.91 -32.76 -4.24
N CYS A 12 12.89 -31.48 -4.60
CA CYS A 12 13.25 -31.02 -5.94
C CYS A 12 14.03 -29.71 -5.80
N ALA A 13 15.35 -29.84 -5.91
CA ALA A 13 16.31 -28.76 -6.10
C ALA A 13 16.54 -28.58 -7.60
N ILE A 14 16.25 -27.40 -8.15
CA ILE A 14 16.54 -26.96 -9.54
C ILE A 14 16.49 -25.42 -9.51
N VAL A 15 17.36 -24.58 -10.07
CA VAL A 15 18.67 -24.67 -10.76
C VAL A 15 19.31 -23.28 -10.64
N ALA A 16 20.63 -23.25 -10.71
CA ALA A 16 21.48 -22.08 -10.64
C ALA A 16 21.49 -21.24 -11.94
N GLN A 17 21.80 -19.95 -11.77
CA GLN A 17 22.57 -19.08 -12.69
C GLN A 17 22.00 -18.71 -14.06
N ALA A 18 21.87 -17.39 -14.29
CA ALA A 18 22.72 -16.62 -15.22
C ALA A 18 21.99 -15.34 -15.68
N LEU A 19 22.43 -14.18 -15.19
CA LEU A 19 22.14 -12.89 -15.82
C LEU A 19 23.49 -12.26 -16.15
N ALA A 20 23.98 -12.59 -17.35
CA ALA A 20 25.09 -11.93 -17.98
C ALA A 20 24.66 -10.50 -18.35
N LEU A 21 25.38 -9.51 -17.82
CA LEU A 21 25.28 -8.11 -18.17
C LEU A 21 25.70 -7.93 -19.63
N THR A 22 24.75 -7.74 -20.54
CA THR A 22 25.02 -7.33 -21.92
C THR A 22 25.38 -5.85 -21.94
N LEU A 23 26.68 -5.56 -21.95
CA LEU A 23 27.20 -4.25 -22.35
C LEU A 23 27.23 -4.21 -23.88
N SER A 24 26.35 -3.44 -24.49
CA SER A 24 26.32 -3.24 -25.94
C SER A 24 25.92 -1.80 -26.25
N ALA A 25 26.93 -0.94 -26.44
CA ALA A 25 26.75 0.35 -27.07
C ALA A 25 26.94 0.20 -28.59
N PRO A 26 26.12 0.90 -29.39
CA PRO A 26 26.69 1.69 -30.47
C PRO A 26 26.05 3.08 -30.58
N ALA A 27 26.88 4.11 -30.70
CA ALA A 27 26.50 5.45 -31.12
C ALA A 27 26.10 5.45 -32.61
N PRO A 28 25.28 6.42 -33.05
CA PRO A 28 25.63 7.06 -34.31
C PRO A 28 25.33 8.57 -34.39
N ALA A 29 26.04 9.14 -35.37
CA ALA A 29 25.65 10.21 -36.29
C ALA A 29 25.65 11.65 -35.75
N GLY A 30 26.65 12.38 -36.23
CA GLY A 30 26.80 13.81 -36.03
C GLY A 30 25.67 14.63 -36.64
N ALA A 31 25.48 15.81 -36.03
CA ALA A 31 24.79 16.93 -36.61
C ALA A 31 25.46 18.20 -36.08
N GLU A 32 26.08 18.94 -36.99
CA GLU A 32 26.27 20.39 -36.92
C GLU A 32 26.22 20.91 -38.37
N PRO A 33 25.89 22.20 -38.66
CA PRO A 33 25.77 23.35 -37.75
C PRO A 33 24.63 24.37 -38.08
N VAL A 34 24.63 25.50 -37.32
CA VAL A 34 24.25 26.91 -37.69
C VAL A 34 22.79 27.39 -37.35
N PRO A 35 22.51 28.68 -37.01
CA PRO A 35 23.30 29.83 -36.50
C PRO A 35 22.79 30.48 -35.18
N ALA A 36 23.60 31.42 -34.70
CA ALA A 36 23.34 32.39 -33.64
C ALA A 36 22.19 33.39 -33.90
N GLY A 37 21.58 33.85 -32.80
CA GLY A 37 21.13 35.24 -32.65
C GLY A 37 19.62 35.46 -32.63
N THR A 38 19.03 35.55 -31.44
CA THR A 38 18.26 36.72 -30.94
C THR A 38 17.85 36.44 -29.49
N LYS A 39 18.29 37.30 -28.55
CA LYS A 39 17.74 37.51 -27.20
C LYS A 39 17.35 39.00 -27.14
N PRO A 40 16.59 39.51 -26.15
CA PRO A 40 15.74 38.86 -25.14
C PRO A 40 14.41 39.62 -24.86
N VAL A 41 13.28 38.96 -24.56
CA VAL A 41 12.18 39.58 -23.77
C VAL A 41 11.45 38.54 -22.94
N LEU A 42 11.53 38.74 -21.62
CA LEU A 42 10.53 38.45 -20.57
C LEU A 42 9.38 37.49 -20.94
N ALA A 43 9.48 36.23 -20.53
CA ALA A 43 8.35 35.44 -20.11
C ALA A 43 8.82 34.60 -18.92
N GLY A 44 8.06 34.69 -17.83
CA GLY A 44 8.45 34.22 -16.51
C GLY A 44 8.89 32.77 -16.50
N ALA A 45 9.75 32.46 -15.54
CA ALA A 45 9.93 31.11 -15.05
C ALA A 45 8.57 30.44 -14.94
N GLU A 46 8.32 29.45 -15.80
CA GLU A 46 7.35 28.43 -15.49
C GLU A 46 7.93 27.71 -14.27
N PRO A 47 7.33 27.80 -13.06
CA PRO A 47 7.37 26.62 -12.24
C PRO A 47 6.66 25.57 -13.11
N SER A 48 7.37 24.51 -13.50
CA SER A 48 6.68 23.23 -13.70
C SER A 48 6.02 22.92 -12.36
N ALA A 49 4.83 23.48 -12.17
CA ALA A 49 3.83 22.97 -11.29
C ALA A 49 3.53 21.59 -11.86
N VAL A 50 4.29 20.60 -11.41
CA VAL A 50 3.65 19.40 -10.96
C VAL A 50 2.61 19.87 -9.94
N GLU A 51 1.41 20.17 -10.43
CA GLU A 51 0.20 19.95 -9.67
C GLU A 51 0.25 18.46 -9.32
N ALA A 52 1.00 18.14 -8.27
CA ALA A 52 0.47 17.28 -7.24
C ALA A 52 -0.85 17.95 -6.90
N ASP A 53 -1.90 17.49 -7.59
CA ASP A 53 -3.29 17.71 -7.27
C ASP A 53 -3.32 17.76 -5.76
N ARG A 54 -3.44 18.98 -5.24
CA ARG A 54 -3.51 19.23 -3.81
C ARG A 54 -4.92 18.80 -3.51
N ALA A 55 -5.10 17.47 -3.49
CA ALA A 55 -6.33 16.77 -3.23
C ALA A 55 -6.90 17.51 -2.05
N THR A 56 -7.99 18.23 -2.31
CA THR A 56 -8.78 18.95 -1.32
C THR A 56 -8.76 18.07 -0.09
N ALA A 57 -8.01 18.45 0.95
CA ALA A 57 -7.73 17.54 2.06
C ALA A 57 -9.10 17.08 2.55
N PRO A 58 -9.50 15.82 2.27
CA PRO A 58 -10.88 15.45 2.44
C PRO A 58 -11.15 15.54 3.94
N ALA A 59 -12.34 16.02 4.31
CA ALA A 59 -12.79 16.02 5.69
C ALA A 59 -12.34 14.72 6.34
N VAL A 60 -11.45 14.82 7.33
CA VAL A 60 -10.66 13.68 7.79
C VAL A 60 -11.58 12.81 8.63
N GLY A 61 -12.36 11.97 7.96
CA GLY A 61 -13.19 10.98 8.62
C GLY A 61 -12.34 10.10 9.54
N ARG A 62 -12.97 9.50 10.54
CA ARG A 62 -12.26 8.67 11.51
C ARG A 62 -12.82 7.25 11.51
N VAL A 63 -12.01 6.29 11.91
CA VAL A 63 -12.45 4.92 12.20
C VAL A 63 -12.50 4.75 13.70
N THR A 64 -13.61 4.26 14.21
CA THR A 64 -13.77 3.79 15.60
C THR A 64 -14.18 2.32 15.63
N VAL A 65 -14.30 1.74 16.81
CA VAL A 65 -14.84 0.40 17.01
C VAL A 65 -16.33 0.40 16.63
N ARG A 66 -16.76 -0.62 15.89
CA ARG A 66 -18.16 -0.81 15.55
C ARG A 66 -18.99 -0.99 16.84
N ALA A 67 -20.20 -0.43 16.87
CA ALA A 67 -21.08 -0.57 18.03
C ALA A 67 -21.35 -2.04 18.38
N GLY A 68 -21.31 -2.36 19.68
CA GLY A 68 -21.50 -3.72 20.20
C GLY A 68 -20.24 -4.59 20.17
N TRP A 69 -19.09 -4.07 19.76
CA TRP A 69 -17.83 -4.81 19.72
C TRP A 69 -16.86 -4.35 20.81
N GLU A 70 -16.04 -5.29 21.28
CA GLU A 70 -15.07 -5.06 22.36
C GLU A 70 -13.87 -4.24 21.90
N LEU A 71 -13.30 -4.54 20.72
CA LEU A 71 -12.15 -3.83 20.16
C LEU A 71 -12.06 -4.06 18.64
N ALA A 72 -11.28 -3.21 17.97
CA ALA A 72 -10.90 -3.40 16.57
C ALA A 72 -9.37 -3.47 16.44
N ARG A 73 -8.84 -4.53 15.81
CA ARG A 73 -7.39 -4.70 15.63
C ARG A 73 -6.87 -3.87 14.47
N ILE A 74 -5.78 -3.15 14.70
CA ILE A 74 -5.02 -2.37 13.72
C ILE A 74 -3.87 -3.25 13.22
N ARG A 75 -3.78 -3.41 11.91
CA ARG A 75 -2.78 -4.27 11.26
C ARG A 75 -1.88 -3.51 10.33
N GLU A 76 -0.71 -4.07 10.12
CA GLU A 76 0.30 -3.54 9.20
C GLU A 76 -0.15 -3.53 7.73
N TYR A 77 -0.79 -4.61 7.27
CA TYR A 77 -1.32 -4.76 5.91
C TYR A 77 -2.81 -5.14 5.95
N ALA A 78 -3.51 -4.88 4.83
CA ALA A 78 -4.91 -5.26 4.61
C ALA A 78 -5.09 -6.78 4.38
N ARG A 79 -4.75 -7.60 5.38
CA ARG A 79 -4.92 -9.07 5.36
C ARG A 79 -4.98 -9.66 6.78
N GLY A 80 -5.75 -10.74 6.94
CA GLY A 80 -6.12 -11.29 8.24
C GLY A 80 -4.96 -11.87 9.04
N ASP A 81 -3.88 -12.26 8.37
CA ASP A 81 -2.66 -12.83 8.93
C ASP A 81 -1.54 -11.78 9.13
N SER A 82 -1.80 -10.52 8.80
CA SER A 82 -0.83 -9.44 9.03
C SER A 82 -0.60 -9.21 10.52
N GLU A 83 0.60 -8.79 10.88
CA GLU A 83 0.94 -8.40 12.25
C GLU A 83 -0.03 -7.33 12.78
N ILE A 84 -0.42 -7.50 14.04
CA ILE A 84 -1.25 -6.55 14.78
C ILE A 84 -0.30 -5.51 15.39
N LYS A 85 -0.48 -4.24 15.00
CA LYS A 85 0.34 -3.11 15.48
C LYS A 85 -0.33 -2.34 16.61
N GLY A 86 -1.62 -2.58 16.84
CA GLY A 86 -2.38 -1.91 17.88
C GLY A 86 -3.85 -2.30 17.86
N GLU A 87 -4.63 -1.64 18.70
CA GLU A 87 -6.06 -1.85 18.85
C GLU A 87 -6.75 -0.50 19.00
N ILE A 88 -8.01 -0.44 18.56
CA ILE A 88 -8.93 0.66 18.85
C ILE A 88 -9.90 0.13 19.90
N LYS A 89 -10.05 0.86 21.01
CA LYS A 89 -11.05 0.58 22.03
C LYS A 89 -12.32 1.41 21.83
N PRO A 90 -13.46 1.02 22.42
CA PRO A 90 -14.67 1.84 22.41
C PRO A 90 -14.37 3.24 22.95
N GLY A 91 -14.84 4.26 22.23
CA GLY A 91 -14.55 5.67 22.55
C GLY A 91 -13.24 6.20 21.94
N GLU A 92 -12.36 5.34 21.44
CA GLU A 92 -11.19 5.74 20.66
C GLU A 92 -11.51 5.79 19.17
N SER A 93 -10.80 6.63 18.44
CA SER A 93 -10.91 6.70 17.00
C SER A 93 -9.59 7.13 16.37
N TRP A 94 -9.35 6.71 15.14
CA TRP A 94 -8.14 7.01 14.38
C TRP A 94 -8.48 7.70 13.06
N PRO A 95 -7.72 8.73 12.64
CA PRO A 95 -7.98 9.43 11.39
C PRO A 95 -7.78 8.50 10.19
N CYS A 96 -8.64 8.61 9.19
CA CYS A 96 -8.50 7.87 7.95
C CYS A 96 -7.33 8.42 7.11
N SER A 97 -6.59 7.53 6.44
CA SER A 97 -5.49 7.93 5.55
C SER A 97 -6.07 8.34 4.18
N GLY A 98 -6.27 9.64 3.97
CA GLY A 98 -6.87 10.16 2.73
C GLY A 98 -8.41 10.14 2.70
N GLY A 99 -9.06 10.13 3.87
CA GLY A 99 -10.52 9.97 3.99
C GLY A 99 -10.93 8.51 4.17
N CYS A 100 -12.17 8.28 4.63
CA CYS A 100 -12.59 6.94 4.98
C CYS A 100 -13.16 6.18 3.78
N GLY A 101 -12.47 5.13 3.38
CA GLY A 101 -12.92 4.19 2.36
C GLY A 101 -12.45 2.78 2.69
N THR A 102 -13.16 1.79 2.16
CA THR A 102 -12.72 0.39 2.27
C THR A 102 -11.80 0.03 1.13
N VAL A 103 -10.65 -0.56 1.43
CA VAL A 103 -9.76 -1.21 0.47
C VAL A 103 -10.00 -2.72 0.48
N ALA A 104 -9.95 -3.33 -0.71
CA ALA A 104 -9.94 -4.78 -0.83
C ALA A 104 -8.61 -5.33 -0.30
N GLY A 105 -8.70 -6.38 0.49
CA GLY A 105 -7.59 -7.09 1.08
C GLY A 105 -7.83 -8.59 1.09
N GLY A 106 -6.88 -9.36 1.62
CA GLY A 106 -7.07 -10.80 1.79
C GLY A 106 -8.26 -11.12 2.71
N HIS A 107 -8.69 -12.38 2.73
CA HIS A 107 -9.78 -12.82 3.60
C HIS A 107 -9.40 -12.63 5.08
N ILE A 108 -10.28 -11.94 5.81
CA ILE A 108 -10.09 -11.60 7.22
C ILE A 108 -11.10 -12.40 8.01
N HIS A 109 -10.74 -12.82 9.22
CA HIS A 109 -11.70 -13.29 10.22
C HIS A 109 -11.43 -12.51 11.51
N ALA A 110 -12.03 -11.32 11.59
CA ALA A 110 -11.88 -10.44 12.73
C ALA A 110 -13.24 -10.33 13.41
N CYS A 111 -13.24 -10.52 14.72
CA CYS A 111 -14.44 -10.44 15.54
C CYS A 111 -15.51 -11.47 15.10
N GLY A 112 -15.11 -12.71 14.78
CA GLY A 112 -16.05 -13.81 14.47
C GLY A 112 -16.78 -13.70 13.13
N VAL A 113 -16.55 -12.65 12.36
CA VAL A 113 -17.12 -12.46 11.02
C VAL A 113 -16.01 -12.29 10.00
N SER A 114 -16.25 -12.80 8.80
CA SER A 114 -15.29 -12.72 7.71
C SER A 114 -15.64 -11.62 6.71
N SER A 115 -14.61 -11.01 6.13
CA SER A 115 -14.74 -10.04 5.04
C SER A 115 -13.43 -10.00 4.24
N ASP A 116 -13.44 -9.32 3.12
CA ASP A 116 -12.27 -8.95 2.33
C ASP A 116 -12.01 -7.43 2.40
N ARG A 117 -12.74 -6.67 3.23
CA ARG A 117 -12.66 -5.20 3.30
C ARG A 117 -11.94 -4.66 4.53
N TRP A 118 -11.16 -3.62 4.32
CA TRP A 118 -10.35 -2.93 5.35
C TRP A 118 -10.48 -1.41 5.25
N TYR A 119 -10.44 -0.69 6.37
CA TYR A 119 -10.24 0.77 6.39
C TYR A 119 -8.77 1.12 6.52
N ALA A 120 -8.29 2.04 5.68
CA ALA A 120 -6.95 2.61 5.82
C ALA A 120 -6.96 3.80 6.79
N ILE A 121 -6.11 3.75 7.82
CA ILE A 121 -5.99 4.78 8.85
C ILE A 121 -4.56 5.29 8.96
N SER A 122 -4.41 6.54 9.41
CA SER A 122 -3.13 7.10 9.83
C SER A 122 -2.93 6.81 11.32
N TYR A 123 -2.06 5.84 11.61
CA TYR A 123 -1.73 5.39 12.96
C TYR A 123 -0.28 5.77 13.27
N TYR A 124 -0.09 6.77 14.14
CA TYR A 124 1.22 7.34 14.48
C TYR A 124 2.11 7.66 13.27
N GLY A 125 1.53 8.22 12.21
CA GLY A 125 2.24 8.59 10.98
C GLY A 125 2.40 7.47 9.94
N TYR A 126 1.92 6.26 10.23
CA TYR A 126 1.93 5.14 9.28
C TYR A 126 0.53 4.83 8.76
N VAL A 127 0.45 4.41 7.50
CA VAL A 127 -0.77 3.82 6.97
C VAL A 127 -0.92 2.41 7.54
N ARG A 128 -2.01 2.18 8.27
CA ARG A 128 -2.37 0.90 8.87
C ARG A 128 -3.82 0.55 8.51
N TYR A 129 -4.22 -0.68 8.78
CA TYR A 129 -5.49 -1.22 8.31
C TYR A 129 -6.33 -1.77 9.45
N VAL A 130 -7.61 -1.43 9.46
CA VAL A 130 -8.60 -1.94 10.42
C VAL A 130 -9.66 -2.71 9.65
N SER A 131 -10.05 -3.90 10.12
CA SER A 131 -11.11 -4.67 9.45
C SER A 131 -12.41 -3.87 9.40
N ALA A 132 -13.07 -3.82 8.24
CA ALA A 132 -14.37 -3.16 8.11
C ALA A 132 -15.49 -3.86 8.90
N THR A 133 -15.26 -5.10 9.33
CA THR A 133 -16.20 -5.84 10.18
C THR A 133 -16.14 -5.42 11.65
N CYS A 134 -14.99 -4.96 12.13
CA CYS A 134 -14.79 -4.55 13.52
C CYS A 134 -14.73 -3.03 13.67
N GLY A 135 -14.34 -2.31 12.61
CA GLY A 135 -14.33 -0.85 12.58
C GLY A 135 -15.58 -0.27 11.93
N THR A 136 -15.86 1.00 12.22
CA THR A 136 -16.85 1.81 11.51
C THR A 136 -16.33 3.23 11.33
N THR A 137 -16.72 3.87 10.23
CA THR A 137 -16.38 5.26 9.95
C THR A 137 -17.32 6.19 10.71
N VAL A 138 -16.79 7.26 11.29
CA VAL A 138 -17.50 8.31 12.05
C VAL A 138 -16.98 9.69 11.72
#